data_AF-A0A7C6E7Y4-F1
#
_entry.id   AF-A0A7C6E7Y4-F1
#
_cell.length_a   1.000
_cell.length_b   1.000
_cell.length_c   1.000
_cell.angle_alpha   90.00
_cell.angle_beta   90.00
_cell.angle_gamma   90.00
#
_symmetry.space_group_name_H-M   'P 1'
#
loop_
_entity.id
_entity.type
_entity.pdbx_description
1 polymer ?
#
loop_
_entity_poly.entity_id
_entity_poly.type
_entity_poly.pdbx_seq_one_letter_code
_entity_poly.pdbx_strand_id
1 'polypeptide(L)' 'MKRRTFLKMLGAAAPASFSVPYLNVASAQERGRVKITDVKVMRIQMKGHVMPLVKIETDAGVYGIGECH' A
#
# COMPACT_ATOMS: atom_id res chain seq x y z
N MET A 1 26.87 -11.03 -12.84
CA MET A 1 26.82 -9.54 -12.87
C MET A 1 28.18 -8.96 -12.47
N LYS A 2 28.69 -7.93 -13.17
CA LYS A 2 29.99 -7.31 -12.83
C LYS A 2 29.84 -6.42 -11.59
N ARG A 3 30.78 -6.47 -10.63
CA ARG A 3 30.76 -5.68 -9.38
C ARG A 3 30.50 -4.19 -9.61
N ARG A 4 31.09 -3.63 -10.66
CA ARG A 4 30.88 -2.22 -11.07
C ARG A 4 29.42 -1.88 -11.41
N THR A 5 28.70 -2.83 -12.00
CA THR A 5 27.31 -2.63 -12.41
C THR A 5 26.38 -2.68 -11.20
N PHE A 6 26.68 -3.56 -10.25
CA PHE A 6 25.97 -3.63 -8.96
C PHE A 6 26.13 -2.35 -8.15
N LEU A 7 27.35 -1.81 -7.99
CA LEU A 7 27.56 -0.55 -7.27
C LEU A 7 26.88 0.65 -7.93
N LYS A 8 26.85 0.71 -9.28
CA LYS A 8 26.15 1.79 -9.99
C LYS A 8 24.63 1.74 -9.78
N MET A 9 24.04 0.54 -9.75
CA MET A 9 22.61 0.38 -9.46
C MET A 9 22.28 0.74 -8.00
N LEU A 10 23.13 0.37 -7.05
CA LEU A 10 22.96 0.72 -5.64
C LEU A 10 23.09 2.23 -5.42
N GLY A 11 24.03 2.89 -6.09
CA GLY A 11 24.18 4.35 -6.06
C GLY A 11 23.02 5.11 -6.72
N ALA A 12 22.42 4.54 -7.78
CA ALA A 12 21.24 5.11 -8.42
C ALA A 12 19.95 4.94 -7.58
N ALA A 13 19.89 3.91 -6.72
CA ALA A 13 18.78 3.70 -5.78
C ALA A 13 18.92 4.50 -4.48
N ALA A 14 20.10 5.08 -4.21
CA ALA A 14 20.39 5.83 -2.99
C ALA A 14 19.36 6.95 -2.70
N PRO A 15 18.95 7.80 -3.67
CA PRO A 15 18.00 8.89 -3.39
C PRO A 15 16.65 8.38 -2.87
N ALA A 16 16.15 7.27 -3.41
CA ALA A 16 14.88 6.68 -2.99
C ALA A 16 14.98 6.02 -1.61
N SER A 17 16.10 5.36 -1.29
CA SER A 17 16.31 4.75 0.02
C SER A 17 16.43 5.77 1.15
N PHE A 18 16.88 7.00 0.88
CA PHE A 18 16.90 8.07 1.89
C PHE A 18 15.52 8.62 2.19
N SER A 19 14.56 8.58 1.26
CA SER A 19 13.20 9.09 1.49
C SER A 19 12.26 8.09 2.16
N VAL A 20 12.53 6.78 2.06
CA VAL A 20 11.67 5.72 2.62
C VAL A 20 11.44 5.88 4.14
N PRO A 21 12.45 6.16 4.98
CA PRO A 21 12.24 6.38 6.42
C PRO A 21 11.35 7.60 6.73
N TYR A 22 11.29 8.59 5.83
CA TYR A 22 10.52 9.82 6.02
C TYR A 22 9.10 9.73 5.45
N LEU A 23 8.71 8.62 4.80
CA LEU A 23 7.32 8.42 4.34
C LEU A 23 6.30 8.52 5.48
N ASN A 24 6.64 8.05 6.67
CA ASN A 24 5.80 8.17 7.85
C ASN A 24 5.61 9.63 8.31
N VAL A 25 6.62 10.48 8.09
CA VAL A 25 6.57 11.91 8.42
C VAL A 25 5.79 12.68 7.36
N ALA A 26 6.05 12.38 6.08
CA ALA A 26 5.31 12.97 4.96
C ALA A 26 3.82 12.61 4.98
N SER A 27 3.47 11.38 5.37
CA SER A 27 2.08 10.95 5.51
C SER A 27 1.40 11.43 6.80
N ALA A 28 2.15 11.97 7.77
CA ALA A 28 1.58 12.47 9.02
C ALA A 28 0.61 13.64 8.80
N GLN A 29 0.87 14.49 7.80
CA GLN A 29 0.00 15.60 7.40
C GLN A 29 -1.39 15.13 6.93
N GLU A 30 -1.44 13.94 6.33
CA GLU A 30 -2.66 13.35 5.77
C GLU A 30 -3.42 12.47 6.76
N ARG A 31 -2.87 12.23 7.96
CA ARG A 31 -3.56 11.50 9.02
C ARG A 31 -4.82 12.26 9.46
N GLY A 32 -5.95 11.56 9.46
CA GLY A 32 -7.26 12.11 9.83
C GLY A 32 -7.92 12.98 8.77
N ARG A 33 -7.28 13.18 7.60
CA ARG A 33 -7.86 13.93 6.47
C ARG A 33 -8.66 13.05 5.52
N VAL A 34 -8.28 11.78 5.41
CA VAL A 34 -8.93 10.81 4.52
C VAL A 34 -10.27 10.39 5.11
N LYS A 35 -11.34 10.54 4.34
CA LYS A 35 -12.69 10.10 4.72
C LYS A 35 -13.04 8.83 3.97
N ILE A 36 -13.66 7.90 4.70
CA ILE A 36 -14.29 6.74 4.09
C ILE A 36 -15.55 7.23 3.37
N THR A 37 -15.64 6.95 2.07
CA THR A 37 -16.77 7.36 1.23
C THR A 37 -17.72 6.21 0.95
N ASP A 38 -17.23 4.97 0.95
CA ASP A 38 -18.06 3.79 0.75
C ASP A 38 -17.44 2.54 1.38
N VAL A 39 -18.31 1.58 1.70
CA VAL A 39 -17.97 0.26 2.22
C VAL A 39 -18.69 -0.78 1.37
N LYS A 40 -17.91 -1.61 0.68
CA LYS A 40 -18.44 -2.68 -0.18
C LYS A 40 -18.06 -4.03 0.40
N VAL A 41 -19.01 -4.96 0.39
CA VAL A 41 -18.81 -6.32 0.92
C VAL A 41 -18.86 -7.32 -0.24
N MET A 42 -17.96 -8.29 -0.20
CA MET A 42 -17.83 -9.33 -1.21
C MET A 42 -17.73 -10.69 -0.52
N ARG A 43 -18.35 -11.72 -1.11
CA ARG A 43 -18.08 -13.11 -0.74
C ARG A 43 -17.49 -13.80 -1.95
N ILE A 44 -16.26 -14.27 -1.82
CA ILE A 44 -15.55 -14.99 -2.89
C ILE A 44 -15.45 -16.46 -2.47
N GLN A 45 -15.70 -17.37 -3.41
CA GLN A 45 -15.48 -18.79 -3.22
C GLN A 45 -14.16 -19.18 -3.91
N MET A 46 -13.17 -19.66 -3.14
CA MET A 46 -11.89 -20.12 -3.69
C MET A 46 -11.50 -21.47 -3.07
N LYS A 47 -11.25 -22.47 -3.91
CA LYS A 47 -10.83 -23.83 -3.50
C LYS A 47 -11.69 -24.46 -2.38
N GLY A 48 -13.00 -24.26 -2.42
CA GLY A 48 -13.91 -24.79 -1.41
C GLY A 48 -14.06 -23.93 -0.15
N HIS A 49 -13.30 -22.84 -0.01
CA HIS A 49 -13.41 -21.90 1.09
C HIS A 49 -14.14 -20.62 0.68
N VAL A 50 -15.06 -20.16 1.53
CA VAL A 50 -15.67 -18.83 1.44
C VAL A 50 -14.70 -17.83 2.07
N MET A 51 -14.33 -16.80 1.33
CA MET A 51 -13.50 -15.69 1.80
C MET A 51 -14.35 -14.40 1.77
N PRO A 52 -14.84 -13.94 2.94
CA PRO A 52 -15.48 -12.63 3.05
C PRO A 52 -14.42 -11.54 2.93
N LEU A 53 -14.65 -10.59 2.02
CA LEU A 53 -13.78 -9.44 1.84
C LEU A 53 -14.59 -8.15 2.01
N VAL A 54 -13.94 -7.14 2.58
CA VAL A 54 -14.45 -5.78 2.67
C VAL A 54 -13.53 -4.86 1.89
N LYS A 55 -14.10 -4.07 1.00
CA LYS A 55 -13.42 -2.97 0.32
C LYS A 55 -13.86 -1.66 0.95
N ILE A 56 -12.88 -0.84 1.32
CA ILE A 56 -13.07 0.52 1.81
C ILE A 56 -12.63 1.50 0.72
N GLU A 57 -13.52 2.37 0.29
CA GLU A 57 -13.21 3.46 -0.65
C GLU A 57 -13.09 4.78 0.12
N THR A 58 -12.24 5.67 -0.39
CA THR A 58 -11.95 6.96 0.26
C THR A 58 -12.01 8.12 -0.71
N ASP A 59 -12.19 9.33 -0.18
CA ASP A 59 -12.17 10.58 -0.94
C ASP A 59 -10.78 10.94 -1.48
N ALA A 60 -9.72 10.34 -0.95
CA ALA A 60 -8.34 10.51 -1.41
C ALA A 60 -8.00 9.67 -2.66
N GLY A 61 -8.98 8.98 -3.26
CA GLY A 61 -8.78 8.16 -4.46
C GLY A 61 -7.99 6.87 -4.21
N VAL A 62 -7.74 6.52 -2.94
CA VAL A 62 -7.15 5.24 -2.53
C VAL A 62 -8.24 4.33 -1.96
N TYR A 63 -8.03 3.02 -2.07
CA TYR A 63 -8.93 2.02 -1.49
C TYR A 63 -8.12 0.91 -0.80
N GLY A 64 -8.73 0.30 0.22
CA GLY A 64 -8.17 -0.85 0.93
C GLY A 64 -9.07 -2.07 0.78
N ILE A 65 -8.48 -3.27 0.78
CA ILE A 65 -9.20 -4.54 0.82
C ILE A 65 -8.70 -5.32 2.04
N GLY A 66 -9.64 -5.81 2.85
CA GLY A 66 -9.34 -6.62 4.03
C GLY A 66 -10.21 -7.87 4.09
N GLU A 67 -9.66 -8.93 4.66
CA GLU A 67 -10.42 -10.13 5.02
C GLU A 67 -11.27 -9.89 6.27
N CYS A 68 -12.43 -10.53 6.33
CA CYS A 68 -13.31 -10.57 7.50
C CYS A 68 -13.52 -12.04 7.89
N HIS A 69 -13.17 -12.37 9.14
CA HIS A 69 -13.35 -13.68 9.77
C HIS A 69 -14.36 -13.56 10.91
#